data_AF-A0A960FBJ4-F1
#
_entry.id   AF-A0A960FBJ4-F1
#
_cell.length_a   1.000
_cell.length_b   1.000
_cell.length_c   1.000
_cell.angle_alpha   90.00
_cell.angle_beta   90.00
_cell.angle_gamma   90.00
#
_symmetry.space_group_name_H-M   'P 1'
#
loop_
_entity.id
_entity.type
_entity.pdbx_description
1 polymer ?
#
loop_
_entity_poly.entity_id
_entity_poly.type
_entity_poly.pdbx_seq_one_letter_code
_entity_poly.pdbx_strand_id
1 'polypeptide(L)'
;MKRCLMALMSVTALAGGLLAGCGDDDTEASSATAVEFVGTVDGSDAFIALAVDGDTATAYICDGAEEWGDYEGTVVDGVVAAESIDGSEIGADLDGDSISGTVTFADGSVHQFAARVATGDAGLYTELETVGDQTTLRHWIRLGDGSVRGKVVAAVAGSDLTGTGESAGGIPPGASQPEPDGAIKCARAALAYRRAVADRSPVDSEDPRAAELDIAVAEAHQRFLAACSAVG
;
A
#
# COMPACT_ATOMS: atom_id res chain seq x y z
N MET A 1 55.46 18.20 -33.76
CA MET A 1 56.73 17.61 -34.25
C MET A 1 57.04 16.37 -33.42
N LYS A 2 57.52 15.31 -34.07
CA LYS A 2 57.82 13.98 -33.53
C LYS A 2 58.86 13.99 -32.39
N ARG A 3 58.73 13.04 -31.46
CA ARG A 3 59.78 12.16 -30.87
C ARG A 3 59.10 11.17 -29.89
N CYS A 4 58.89 9.92 -30.28
CA CYS A 4 59.82 8.77 -30.21
C CYS A 4 59.86 8.06 -28.85
N LEU A 5 59.08 6.98 -28.74
CA LEU A 5 59.53 5.59 -28.53
C LEU A 5 60.78 5.38 -27.64
N MET A 6 60.64 4.75 -26.47
CA MET A 6 61.06 3.35 -26.22
C MET A 6 61.03 2.95 -24.73
N ALA A 7 60.38 1.80 -24.49
CA ALA A 7 60.73 0.69 -23.61
C ALA A 7 61.29 0.94 -22.20
N LEU A 8 60.64 0.35 -21.19
CA LEU A 8 61.32 -0.63 -20.33
C LEU A 8 60.30 -1.57 -19.64
N MET A 9 60.45 -2.87 -19.90
CA MET A 9 59.94 -3.94 -19.05
C MET A 9 60.57 -3.84 -17.66
N SER A 10 59.77 -3.99 -16.60
CA SER A 10 60.26 -4.48 -15.31
C SER A 10 59.12 -5.22 -14.62
N VAL A 11 59.11 -6.54 -14.84
CA VAL A 11 58.41 -7.50 -13.98
C VAL A 11 59.15 -7.49 -12.64
N THR A 12 58.52 -6.95 -11.61
CA THR A 12 58.98 -7.13 -10.22
C THR A 12 57.82 -7.71 -9.43
N ALA A 13 57.86 -9.02 -9.22
CA ALA A 13 57.03 -9.70 -8.25
C ALA A 13 57.49 -9.26 -6.85
N LEU A 14 56.66 -8.49 -6.14
CA LEU A 14 56.80 -8.28 -4.71
C LEU A 14 55.49 -8.70 -4.04
N ALA A 15 55.55 -9.82 -3.35
CA ALA A 15 54.54 -10.23 -2.38
C ALA A 15 54.53 -9.22 -1.23
N GLY A 16 53.37 -8.63 -0.97
CA GLY A 16 53.16 -7.69 0.13
C GLY A 16 51.66 -7.54 0.36
N GLY A 17 51.11 -8.42 1.19
CA GLY A 17 49.74 -8.30 1.67
C GLY A 17 49.60 -7.12 2.61
N LEU A 18 48.61 -6.27 2.34
CA LEU A 18 47.99 -5.36 3.30
C LEU A 18 46.50 -5.34 2.94
N LEU A 19 45.72 -5.81 3.90
CA LEU A 19 44.27 -5.83 3.92
C LEU A 19 43.77 -4.37 3.89
N ALA A 20 43.14 -3.96 2.79
CA ALA A 20 42.32 -2.75 2.74
C ALA A 20 40.90 -3.24 2.41
N GLY A 21 40.04 -3.18 3.43
CA GLY A 21 38.77 -3.88 3.50
C GLY A 21 37.79 -3.48 2.40
N CYS A 22 36.99 -4.46 1.99
CA CYS A 22 35.65 -4.20 1.51
C CYS A 22 34.95 -3.37 2.59
N GLY A 23 34.66 -2.11 2.28
CA GLY A 23 33.49 -1.46 2.86
C GLY A 23 32.30 -2.10 2.18
N ASP A 24 31.92 -3.29 2.63
CA ASP A 24 30.55 -3.73 2.49
C ASP A 24 29.77 -2.75 3.37
N ASP A 25 29.31 -1.65 2.77
CA ASP A 25 28.13 -0.96 3.27
C ASP A 25 26.99 -1.96 3.13
N ASP A 26 26.97 -2.94 4.02
CA ASP A 26 25.77 -3.60 4.51
C ASP A 26 24.93 -2.47 5.12
N THR A 27 24.34 -1.68 4.24
CA THR A 27 22.98 -1.20 4.45
C THR A 27 22.19 -2.48 4.62
N GLU A 28 22.21 -3.01 5.85
CA GLU A 28 21.16 -3.88 6.34
C GLU A 28 19.91 -3.06 6.10
N ALA A 29 19.27 -3.34 4.96
CA ALA A 29 17.90 -2.97 4.71
C ALA A 29 17.14 -3.67 5.83
N SER A 30 17.09 -2.99 6.97
CA SER A 30 16.30 -3.36 8.13
C SER A 30 14.92 -3.55 7.54
N SER A 31 14.55 -4.81 7.38
CA SER A 31 13.21 -5.22 7.00
C SER A 31 12.36 -4.94 8.23
N ALA A 32 12.21 -3.66 8.56
CA ALA A 32 11.30 -3.19 9.58
C ALA A 32 9.95 -3.74 9.14
N THR A 33 9.35 -4.57 10.00
CA THR A 33 8.04 -5.10 9.71
C THR A 33 7.08 -3.93 9.75
N ALA A 34 6.33 -3.75 8.67
CA ALA A 34 5.30 -2.74 8.58
C ALA A 34 4.33 -2.87 9.79
N VAL A 35 3.98 -1.72 10.38
CA VAL A 35 3.07 -1.64 11.54
C VAL A 35 1.73 -1.12 11.06
N GLU A 36 0.67 -1.82 11.44
CA GLU A 36 -0.70 -1.42 11.11
C GLU A 36 -1.42 -0.89 12.34
N PHE A 37 -2.19 0.17 12.15
CA PHE A 37 -3.01 0.82 13.15
C PHE A 37 -4.46 0.82 12.67
N VAL A 38 -5.41 0.52 13.57
CA VAL A 38 -6.84 0.63 13.28
C VAL A 38 -7.56 1.44 14.34
N GLY A 39 -8.59 2.17 13.92
CA GLY A 39 -9.27 3.11 14.80
C GLY A 39 -10.53 3.71 14.22
N THR A 40 -10.99 4.76 14.88
CA THR A 40 -12.24 5.47 14.57
C THR A 40 -11.98 6.90 14.18
N VAL A 41 -12.84 7.44 13.32
CA VAL A 41 -12.86 8.84 12.93
C VAL A 41 -13.99 9.56 13.68
N ASP A 42 -13.63 10.52 14.53
CA ASP A 42 -14.56 11.19 15.43
C ASP A 42 -15.62 11.99 14.67
N GLY A 43 -16.85 11.93 15.15
CA GLY A 43 -17.99 12.60 14.52
C GLY A 43 -18.48 11.92 13.24
N SER A 44 -18.07 10.68 12.99
CA SER A 44 -18.53 9.85 11.87
C SER A 44 -18.77 8.40 12.27
N ASP A 45 -19.33 7.61 11.36
CA ASP A 45 -19.41 6.15 11.48
C ASP A 45 -18.19 5.43 10.87
N ALA A 46 -17.17 6.19 10.44
CA ALA A 46 -16.01 5.70 9.72
C ALA A 46 -14.93 5.12 10.62
N PHE A 47 -14.33 4.05 10.12
CA PHE A 47 -13.09 3.49 10.64
C PHE A 47 -11.93 3.90 9.74
N ILE A 48 -10.74 3.93 10.34
CA ILE A 48 -9.48 4.14 9.66
C ILE A 48 -8.56 2.95 9.91
N ALA A 49 -7.87 2.51 8.87
CA ALA A 49 -6.70 1.66 8.96
C ALA A 49 -5.51 2.38 8.34
N LEU A 50 -4.35 2.33 8.98
CA LEU A 50 -3.13 2.99 8.54
C LEU A 50 -1.94 2.05 8.71
N ALA A 51 -1.22 1.78 7.64
CA ALA A 51 0.00 1.00 7.64
C ALA A 51 1.22 1.91 7.45
N VAL A 52 2.22 1.74 8.31
CA VAL A 52 3.52 2.41 8.23
C VAL A 52 4.60 1.38 7.96
N ASP A 53 5.37 1.58 6.90
CA ASP A 53 6.51 0.74 6.55
C ASP A 53 7.71 1.62 6.20
N GLY A 54 8.67 1.69 7.14
CA GLY A 54 9.80 2.62 7.04
C GLY A 54 9.32 4.07 6.96
N ASP A 55 9.63 4.72 5.83
CA ASP A 55 9.28 6.10 5.50
C ASP A 55 8.00 6.22 4.66
N THR A 56 7.28 5.11 4.43
CA THR A 56 6.04 5.08 3.65
C THR A 56 4.83 4.88 4.55
N ALA A 57 3.74 5.58 4.22
CA ALA A 57 2.45 5.43 4.88
C ALA A 57 1.34 5.15 3.86
N THR A 58 0.39 4.33 4.27
CA THR A 58 -0.81 4.06 3.48
C THR A 58 -2.01 3.96 4.40
N ALA A 59 -3.14 4.56 4.03
CA ALA A 59 -4.34 4.50 4.84
C ALA A 59 -5.60 4.21 4.02
N TYR A 60 -6.61 3.69 4.71
CA TYR A 60 -7.94 3.44 4.18
C TYR A 60 -8.98 3.94 5.18
N ILE A 61 -9.99 4.67 4.71
CA ILE A 61 -11.10 5.14 5.53
C ILE A 61 -12.43 4.69 4.92
N CYS A 62 -13.30 4.09 5.74
CA CYS A 62 -14.61 3.61 5.28
C CYS A 62 -15.66 3.65 6.42
N ASP A 63 -16.86 4.13 6.09
CA ASP A 63 -18.04 4.14 6.98
C ASP A 63 -19.02 2.98 6.74
N GLY A 64 -18.73 2.13 5.75
CA GLY A 64 -19.55 0.97 5.35
C GLY A 64 -20.72 1.29 4.42
N ALA A 65 -20.98 2.56 4.09
CA ALA A 65 -21.95 3.00 3.10
C ALA A 65 -21.26 3.64 1.88
N GLU A 66 -20.27 4.47 2.17
CA GLU A 66 -19.41 5.18 1.24
C GLU A 66 -17.94 4.81 1.53
N GLU A 67 -17.13 4.88 0.48
CA GLU A 67 -15.67 4.76 0.63
C GLU A 67 -15.13 6.17 0.76
N TRP A 68 -14.39 6.41 1.84
CA TRP A 68 -13.87 7.75 2.13
C TRP A 68 -12.41 7.89 1.68
N GLY A 69 -11.90 6.89 0.97
CA GLY A 69 -10.71 7.00 0.13
C GLY A 69 -9.51 6.19 0.61
N ASP A 70 -8.58 6.09 -0.31
CA ASP A 70 -7.25 5.52 -0.12
C ASP A 70 -6.24 6.64 -0.07
N TYR A 71 -5.31 6.55 0.87
CA TYR A 71 -4.33 7.61 1.10
C TYR A 71 -2.95 7.03 0.97
N GLU A 72 -2.08 7.70 0.24
CA GLU A 72 -0.67 7.35 0.11
C GLU A 72 0.18 8.51 0.63
N GLY A 73 1.26 8.20 1.34
CA GLY A 73 2.00 9.22 2.06
C GLY A 73 3.36 8.78 2.53
N THR A 74 3.96 9.62 3.36
CA THR A 74 5.29 9.42 3.93
C THR A 74 5.27 9.60 5.44
N VAL A 75 6.28 9.03 6.08
CA VAL A 75 6.55 9.20 7.51
C VAL A 75 7.92 9.86 7.68
N VAL A 76 7.94 11.04 8.32
CA VAL A 76 9.16 11.78 8.61
C VAL A 76 9.15 12.19 10.07
N ASP A 77 10.17 11.80 10.82
CA ASP A 77 10.31 12.12 12.25
C ASP A 77 9.07 11.76 13.09
N GLY A 78 8.40 10.65 12.76
CA GLY A 78 7.18 10.18 13.43
C GLY A 78 5.90 10.87 12.97
N VAL A 79 5.97 11.79 12.02
CA VAL A 79 4.82 12.49 11.45
C VAL A 79 4.42 11.84 10.14
N VAL A 80 3.15 11.46 10.03
CA VAL A 80 2.52 10.94 8.83
C VAL A 80 1.84 12.07 8.07
N ALA A 81 2.13 12.17 6.77
CA ALA A 81 1.41 13.00 5.83
C ALA A 81 1.02 12.15 4.62
N ALA A 82 -0.28 12.01 4.35
CA ALA A 82 -0.81 11.21 3.25
C ALA A 82 -1.95 11.94 2.53
N GLU A 83 -2.13 11.66 1.25
CA GLU A 83 -3.12 12.30 0.38
C GLU A 83 -3.86 11.22 -0.42
N SER A 84 -5.16 11.46 -0.66
CA SER A 84 -5.98 10.67 -1.57
C SER A 84 -6.12 11.36 -2.94
N ILE A 85 -6.46 10.58 -3.96
CA ILE A 85 -6.60 11.09 -5.34
C ILE A 85 -7.67 12.18 -5.50
N ASP A 86 -8.66 12.21 -4.59
CA ASP A 86 -9.72 13.21 -4.57
C ASP A 86 -9.30 14.52 -3.89
N GLY A 87 -8.07 14.60 -3.37
CA GLY A 87 -7.51 15.74 -2.64
C GLY A 87 -7.80 15.72 -1.13
N SER A 88 -8.37 14.63 -0.59
CA SER A 88 -8.47 14.45 0.85
C SER A 88 -7.07 14.20 1.46
N GLU A 89 -6.83 14.69 2.66
CA GLU A 89 -5.51 14.67 3.31
C GLU A 89 -5.57 14.05 4.71
N ILE A 90 -4.49 13.38 5.12
CA ILE A 90 -4.25 12.90 6.48
C ILE A 90 -2.96 13.53 7.00
N GLY A 91 -3.05 14.11 8.20
CA GLY A 91 -1.90 14.53 9.00
C GLY A 91 -1.98 13.89 10.38
N ALA A 92 -0.94 13.18 10.81
CA ALA A 92 -0.96 12.46 12.09
C ALA A 92 0.42 12.27 12.72
N ASP A 93 0.41 12.03 14.03
CA ASP A 93 1.60 11.78 14.82
C ASP A 93 1.60 10.34 15.34
N LEU A 94 2.72 9.64 15.16
CA LEU A 94 3.00 8.34 15.75
C LEU A 94 3.51 8.52 17.18
N ASP A 95 2.85 7.86 18.12
CA ASP A 95 3.25 7.77 19.53
C ASP A 95 3.24 6.31 19.98
N GLY A 96 4.38 5.64 19.76
CA GLY A 96 4.56 4.22 20.08
C GLY A 96 3.52 3.33 19.39
N ASP A 97 2.64 2.73 20.19
CA ASP A 97 1.59 1.82 19.72
C ASP A 97 0.27 2.55 19.37
N SER A 98 0.33 3.87 19.20
CA SER A 98 -0.83 4.69 18.83
C SER A 98 -0.49 5.70 17.76
N ILE A 99 -1.51 6.08 17.00
CA ILE A 99 -1.45 7.16 16.03
C ILE A 99 -2.74 7.99 16.16
N SER A 100 -2.59 9.31 16.12
CA SER A 100 -3.72 10.23 16.16
C SER A 100 -3.46 11.44 15.30
N GLY A 101 -4.52 12.04 14.78
CA GLY A 101 -4.41 13.21 13.93
C GLY A 101 -5.74 13.59 13.32
N THR A 102 -5.66 14.16 12.12
CA THR A 102 -6.82 14.64 11.38
C THR A 102 -6.89 14.05 9.99
N VAL A 103 -8.11 13.78 9.54
CA VAL A 103 -8.45 13.68 8.12
C VAL A 103 -9.17 14.96 7.70
N THR A 104 -8.74 15.53 6.58
CA THR A 104 -9.42 16.63 5.88
C THR A 104 -9.99 16.04 4.60
N PHE A 105 -11.31 16.04 4.45
CA PHE A 105 -11.95 15.54 3.25
C PHE A 105 -11.97 16.58 2.14
N ALA A 106 -12.18 16.14 0.90
CA ALA A 106 -12.25 17.00 -0.28
C ALA A 106 -13.32 18.12 -0.20
N ASP A 107 -14.36 17.95 0.63
CA ASP A 107 -15.37 18.97 0.90
C ASP A 107 -14.93 20.03 1.93
N GLY A 108 -13.72 19.87 2.49
CA GLY A 108 -13.11 20.73 3.50
C GLY A 108 -13.53 20.41 4.94
N SER A 109 -14.35 19.38 5.16
CA SER A 109 -14.64 18.91 6.52
C SER A 109 -13.40 18.28 7.14
N VAL A 110 -13.22 18.49 8.44
CA VAL A 110 -12.04 18.02 9.19
C VAL A 110 -12.51 17.21 10.37
N HIS A 111 -11.99 15.99 10.49
CA HIS A 111 -12.31 15.05 11.55
C HIS A 111 -11.05 14.59 12.25
N GLN A 112 -11.11 14.50 13.57
CA GLN A 112 -10.06 13.87 14.35
C GLN A 112 -10.16 12.35 14.21
N PHE A 113 -9.05 11.65 14.34
CA PHE A 113 -9.06 10.21 14.47
C PHE A 113 -8.04 9.74 15.51
N ALA A 114 -8.29 8.56 16.05
CA ALA A 114 -7.36 7.86 16.90
C ALA A 114 -7.35 6.38 16.53
N ALA A 115 -6.17 5.82 16.37
CA ALA A 115 -5.95 4.41 16.05
C ALA A 115 -4.85 3.82 16.93
N ARG A 116 -4.92 2.50 17.12
CA ARG A 116 -3.95 1.72 17.89
C ARG A 116 -3.38 0.62 17.01
N VAL A 117 -2.18 0.16 17.36
CA VAL A 117 -1.59 -1.00 16.70
C VAL A 117 -2.60 -2.14 16.64
N ALA A 118 -2.79 -2.66 15.43
CA ALA A 118 -3.61 -3.81 15.14
C ALA A 118 -3.05 -5.04 15.86
N THR A 119 -3.89 -5.71 16.63
CA THR A 119 -3.54 -6.93 17.38
C THR A 119 -4.68 -7.94 17.31
N GLY A 120 -4.37 -9.22 17.41
CA GLY A 120 -5.37 -10.28 17.25
C GLY A 120 -6.00 -10.24 15.86
N ASP A 121 -7.32 -10.16 15.77
CA ASP A 121 -8.06 -10.05 14.51
C ASP A 121 -8.27 -8.59 14.04
N ALA A 122 -7.67 -7.60 14.70
CA ALA A 122 -7.80 -6.22 14.24
C ALA A 122 -6.92 -6.01 12.99
N GLY A 123 -7.37 -5.20 12.02
CA GLY A 123 -6.59 -4.91 10.81
C GLY A 123 -7.44 -4.48 9.60
N LEU A 124 -6.77 -4.12 8.51
CA LEU A 124 -7.30 -3.93 7.17
C LEU A 124 -7.23 -5.25 6.42
N TYR A 125 -8.36 -5.58 5.80
CA TYR A 125 -8.53 -6.81 5.07
C TYR A 125 -8.90 -6.51 3.63
N THR A 126 -8.34 -7.28 2.73
CA THR A 126 -8.64 -7.24 1.30
C THR A 126 -8.96 -8.63 0.80
N GLU A 127 -10.03 -8.75 0.03
CA GLU A 127 -10.39 -9.96 -0.70
C GLU A 127 -10.58 -9.65 -2.19
N LEU A 128 -10.02 -10.50 -3.05
CA LEU A 128 -10.33 -10.55 -4.46
C LEU A 128 -11.21 -11.77 -4.75
N GLU A 129 -12.38 -11.54 -5.32
CA GLU A 129 -13.29 -12.59 -5.77
C GLU A 129 -13.46 -12.49 -7.28
N THR A 130 -13.12 -13.54 -8.03
CA THR A 130 -13.35 -13.60 -9.48
C THR A 130 -14.50 -14.58 -9.77
N VAL A 131 -15.58 -14.08 -10.38
CA VAL A 131 -16.74 -14.88 -10.82
C VAL A 131 -16.97 -14.63 -12.31
N GLY A 132 -16.66 -15.62 -13.13
CA GLY A 132 -16.64 -15.44 -14.59
C GLY A 132 -15.54 -14.45 -14.99
N ASP A 133 -15.91 -13.44 -15.78
CA ASP A 133 -14.98 -12.39 -16.22
C ASP A 133 -14.93 -11.19 -15.27
N GLN A 134 -15.76 -11.19 -14.22
CA GLN A 134 -15.82 -10.11 -13.23
C GLN A 134 -14.89 -10.43 -12.06
N THR A 135 -14.09 -9.44 -11.67
CA THR A 135 -13.34 -9.49 -10.42
C THR A 135 -14.02 -8.54 -9.44
N THR A 136 -13.95 -8.79 -8.15
CA THR A 136 -14.51 -7.89 -7.14
C THR A 136 -13.48 -7.77 -6.06
N LEU A 137 -13.15 -6.53 -5.72
CA LEU A 137 -12.24 -6.20 -4.64
C LEU A 137 -13.07 -5.78 -3.43
N ARG A 138 -12.83 -6.38 -2.28
CA ARG A 138 -13.55 -6.08 -1.03
C ARG A 138 -12.57 -5.67 0.03
N HIS A 139 -12.74 -4.47 0.57
CA HIS A 139 -11.89 -3.93 1.62
C HIS A 139 -12.71 -3.75 2.90
N TRP A 140 -12.17 -4.15 4.04
CA TRP A 140 -12.78 -3.85 5.33
C TRP A 140 -11.77 -3.70 6.44
N ILE A 141 -12.12 -2.85 7.39
CA ILE A 141 -11.39 -2.58 8.62
C ILE A 141 -12.12 -3.33 9.73
N ARG A 142 -11.37 -4.08 10.53
CA ARG A 142 -11.86 -4.68 11.78
C ARG A 142 -11.13 -4.06 12.96
N LEU A 143 -11.87 -3.64 13.98
CA LEU A 143 -11.31 -3.15 15.23
C LEU A 143 -11.10 -4.29 16.23
N GLY A 144 -10.34 -4.05 17.30
CA GLY A 144 -10.05 -5.04 18.34
C GLY A 144 -11.27 -5.52 19.13
N ASP A 145 -12.40 -4.80 19.07
CA ASP A 145 -13.68 -5.23 19.64
C ASP A 145 -14.50 -6.12 18.68
N GLY A 146 -13.99 -6.37 17.47
CA GLY A 146 -14.63 -7.17 16.42
C GLY A 146 -15.61 -6.41 15.54
N SER A 147 -15.83 -5.11 15.76
CA SER A 147 -16.62 -4.27 14.86
C SER A 147 -15.95 -4.14 13.49
N VAL A 148 -16.77 -4.01 12.43
CA VAL A 148 -16.30 -4.01 11.04
C VAL A 148 -16.95 -2.88 10.23
N ARG A 149 -16.14 -2.20 9.42
CA ARG A 149 -16.58 -1.30 8.33
C ARG A 149 -15.86 -1.67 7.05
N GLY A 150 -16.59 -1.72 5.93
CA GLY A 150 -15.98 -2.09 4.67
C GLY A 150 -16.94 -2.02 3.51
N LYS A 151 -16.38 -2.10 2.31
CA LYS A 151 -17.10 -1.96 1.06
C LYS A 151 -16.64 -2.99 0.04
N VAL A 152 -17.58 -3.36 -0.80
CA VAL A 152 -17.36 -4.15 -2.02
C VAL A 152 -17.20 -3.17 -3.19
N VAL A 153 -16.04 -3.17 -3.83
CA VAL A 153 -15.76 -2.44 -5.06
C VAL A 153 -15.73 -3.46 -6.21
N ALA A 154 -16.72 -3.40 -7.10
CA ALA A 154 -16.74 -4.27 -8.27
C ALA A 154 -15.59 -3.88 -9.21
N ALA A 155 -14.72 -4.85 -9.55
CA ALA A 155 -13.80 -4.73 -10.67
C ALA A 155 -14.50 -5.21 -11.94
N VAL A 156 -14.96 -4.24 -12.72
CA VAL A 156 -15.66 -4.47 -13.99
C VAL A 156 -14.83 -5.37 -14.92
N ALA A 157 -15.56 -6.23 -15.64
CA ALA A 157 -15.02 -7.38 -16.36
C ALA A 157 -13.84 -6.99 -17.26
N GLY A 158 -12.78 -7.79 -17.22
CA GLY A 158 -11.58 -7.69 -18.06
C GLY A 158 -11.34 -6.30 -18.66
N SER A 159 -10.50 -5.49 -18.00
CA SER A 159 -9.82 -4.29 -18.53
C SER A 159 -10.56 -2.94 -18.59
N ASP A 160 -11.71 -2.76 -17.93
CA ASP A 160 -12.29 -1.41 -17.82
C ASP A 160 -12.75 -1.12 -16.40
N LEU A 161 -11.99 -0.32 -15.64
CA LEU A 161 -12.25 0.00 -14.23
C LEU A 161 -12.79 1.43 -14.04
N THR A 162 -13.41 1.98 -15.10
CA THR A 162 -14.04 3.31 -15.07
C THR A 162 -15.48 3.32 -14.59
N GLY A 163 -16.04 2.15 -14.29
CA GLY A 163 -17.39 2.07 -13.76
C GLY A 163 -17.45 2.75 -12.40
N THR A 164 -18.26 3.80 -12.31
CA THR A 164 -18.97 4.18 -11.08
C THR A 164 -19.73 2.94 -10.58
N GLY A 165 -19.02 2.03 -9.91
CA GLY A 165 -19.59 0.78 -9.43
C GLY A 165 -20.70 1.11 -8.46
N GLU A 166 -21.91 0.64 -8.74
CA GLU A 166 -23.00 0.65 -7.78
C GLU A 166 -22.49 0.04 -6.48
N SER A 167 -22.66 0.78 -5.37
CA SER A 167 -22.40 0.27 -4.02
C SER A 167 -23.21 -1.01 -3.85
N ALA A 168 -22.54 -2.17 -3.82
CA ALA A 168 -23.19 -3.46 -3.65
C ALA A 168 -23.70 -3.69 -2.21
N GLY A 169 -23.67 -2.64 -1.37
CA GLY A 169 -24.00 -2.68 0.05
C GLY A 169 -22.79 -3.06 0.93
N GLY A 170 -22.97 -2.85 2.23
CA GLY A 170 -21.96 -3.19 3.24
C GLY A 170 -21.69 -4.69 3.32
N ILE A 171 -20.47 -5.06 3.74
CA ILE A 171 -20.08 -6.45 3.91
C ILE A 171 -20.88 -7.08 5.08
N PRO A 172 -21.59 -8.21 4.87
CA PRO A 172 -22.30 -8.88 5.95
C PRO A 172 -21.32 -9.49 6.96
N PRO A 173 -21.68 -9.54 8.26
CA PRO A 173 -20.84 -10.16 9.27
C PRO A 173 -20.61 -11.66 8.95
N GLY A 174 -19.34 -12.09 8.92
CA GLY A 174 -18.97 -13.51 8.79
C GLY A 174 -18.29 -13.95 7.48
N ALA A 175 -17.83 -13.03 6.62
CA ALA A 175 -16.94 -13.38 5.51
C ALA A 175 -15.62 -13.99 6.02
N SER A 176 -15.10 -15.00 5.31
CA SER A 176 -13.93 -15.80 5.69
C SER A 176 -12.70 -14.92 5.96
N GLN A 177 -12.05 -15.15 7.10
CA GLN A 177 -11.01 -14.28 7.66
C GLN A 177 -9.59 -14.82 7.35
N PRO A 178 -8.65 -13.99 6.85
CA PRO A 178 -7.22 -14.32 6.84
C PRO A 178 -6.53 -13.97 8.17
N GLU A 179 -5.39 -14.62 8.45
CA GLU A 179 -4.57 -14.44 9.66
C GLU A 179 -3.83 -13.07 9.67
N PRO A 180 -3.56 -12.50 10.86
CA PRO A 180 -3.11 -11.09 11.02
C PRO A 180 -1.75 -10.74 10.40
N ASP A 181 -0.76 -11.64 10.41
CA ASP A 181 0.59 -11.34 9.89
C ASP A 181 0.63 -11.13 8.36
N GLY A 182 -0.42 -11.50 7.65
CA GLY A 182 -0.53 -11.30 6.21
C GLY A 182 -1.37 -10.12 5.75
N ALA A 183 -2.16 -9.54 6.65
CA ALA A 183 -3.03 -8.41 6.36
C ALA A 183 -2.25 -7.20 5.83
N ILE A 184 -1.06 -6.93 6.40
CA ILE A 184 -0.25 -5.74 6.08
C ILE A 184 0.44 -5.85 4.71
N LYS A 185 0.96 -7.03 4.35
CA LYS A 185 1.51 -7.29 3.01
C LYS A 185 0.43 -7.22 1.95
N CYS A 186 -0.76 -7.73 2.27
CA CYS A 186 -1.94 -7.61 1.42
C CYS A 186 -2.38 -6.15 1.23
N ALA A 187 -2.40 -5.33 2.28
CA ALA A 187 -2.83 -3.94 2.22
C ALA A 187 -1.99 -3.12 1.23
N ARG A 188 -0.65 -3.15 1.35
CA ARG A 188 0.24 -2.44 0.40
C ARG A 188 0.05 -2.93 -1.04
N ALA A 189 -0.04 -4.24 -1.22
CA ALA A 189 -0.18 -4.81 -2.54
C ALA A 189 -1.58 -4.56 -3.14
N ALA A 190 -2.61 -4.44 -2.30
CA ALA A 190 -3.97 -4.09 -2.69
C ALA A 190 -4.05 -2.64 -3.17
N LEU A 191 -3.36 -1.73 -2.47
CA LEU A 191 -3.23 -0.34 -2.90
C LEU A 191 -2.45 -0.20 -4.21
N ALA A 192 -1.30 -0.86 -4.33
CA ALA A 192 -0.54 -0.89 -5.57
C ALA A 192 -1.36 -1.46 -6.75
N TYR A 193 -2.14 -2.52 -6.51
CA TYR A 193 -3.05 -3.09 -7.49
C TYR A 193 -4.14 -2.11 -7.89
N ARG A 194 -4.81 -1.46 -6.93
CA ARG A 194 -5.83 -0.44 -7.21
C ARG A 194 -5.30 0.76 -7.98
N ARG A 195 -4.09 1.22 -7.67
CA ARG A 195 -3.46 2.33 -8.40
C ARG A 195 -3.19 1.97 -9.86
N ALA A 196 -2.60 0.80 -10.10
CA ALA A 196 -2.39 0.30 -11.47
C ALA A 196 -3.71 0.18 -12.24
N VAL A 197 -4.76 -0.24 -11.54
CA VAL A 197 -6.14 -0.32 -12.02
C VAL A 197 -6.73 1.06 -12.34
N ALA A 198 -6.53 2.06 -11.48
CA ALA A 198 -7.03 3.42 -11.67
C ALA A 198 -6.30 4.11 -12.84
N ASP A 199 -4.98 3.96 -12.94
CA ASP A 199 -4.17 4.51 -14.03
C ASP A 199 -4.57 3.94 -15.41
N ARG A 200 -5.18 2.75 -15.46
CA ARG A 200 -5.69 2.14 -16.69
C ARG A 200 -6.95 2.82 -17.25
N SER A 201 -7.65 3.61 -16.43
CA SER A 201 -9.05 3.96 -16.65
C SER A 201 -9.30 5.47 -16.87
N PRO A 202 -10.01 5.92 -17.94
CA PRO A 202 -10.29 5.28 -19.22
C PRO A 202 -9.20 5.65 -20.22
N VAL A 203 -8.20 4.78 -20.37
CA VAL A 203 -7.30 4.89 -21.52
C VAL A 203 -7.97 4.19 -22.70
N ASP A 204 -8.19 4.93 -23.80
CA ASP A 204 -8.78 4.42 -25.04
C ASP A 204 -8.04 3.14 -25.47
N SER A 205 -8.78 2.13 -25.91
CA SER A 205 -8.24 0.88 -26.44
C SER A 205 -7.28 1.08 -27.62
N GLU A 206 -7.37 2.22 -28.31
CA GLU A 206 -6.46 2.60 -29.39
C GLU A 206 -5.19 3.32 -28.91
N ASP A 207 -5.10 3.68 -27.62
CA ASP A 207 -3.89 4.25 -27.03
C ASP A 207 -2.79 3.17 -26.96
N PRO A 208 -1.60 3.39 -27.53
CA PRO A 208 -0.51 2.42 -27.46
C PRO A 208 -0.05 2.09 -26.03
N ARG A 209 -0.42 2.92 -25.04
CA ARG A 209 -0.17 2.68 -23.61
C ARG A 209 -1.12 1.66 -22.97
N ALA A 210 -2.24 1.35 -23.60
CA ALA A 210 -3.24 0.42 -23.05
C ALA A 210 -2.61 -0.94 -22.71
N ALA A 211 -1.80 -1.48 -23.62
CA ALA A 211 -1.10 -2.75 -23.40
C ALA A 211 -0.05 -2.68 -22.27
N GLU A 212 0.62 -1.54 -22.10
CA GLU A 212 1.59 -1.34 -21.01
C GLU A 212 0.89 -1.24 -19.65
N LEU A 213 -0.26 -0.56 -19.60
CA LEU A 213 -1.10 -0.48 -18.41
C LEU A 213 -1.74 -1.83 -18.07
N ASP A 214 -2.14 -2.64 -19.06
CA ASP A 214 -2.62 -4.00 -18.83
C ASP A 214 -1.54 -4.90 -18.21
N ILE A 215 -0.28 -4.77 -18.66
CA ILE A 215 0.87 -5.47 -18.04
C ILE A 215 1.08 -4.98 -16.61
N ALA A 216 1.03 -3.66 -16.37
CA ALA A 216 1.19 -3.10 -15.03
C ALA A 216 0.10 -3.59 -14.06
N VAL A 217 -1.16 -3.64 -14.51
CA VAL A 217 -2.28 -4.21 -13.75
C VAL A 217 -2.05 -5.69 -13.47
N ALA A 218 -1.62 -6.47 -14.47
CA ALA A 218 -1.35 -7.89 -14.30
C ALA A 218 -0.18 -8.15 -13.34
N GLU A 219 0.91 -7.37 -13.43
CA GLU A 219 2.03 -7.46 -12.49
C GLU A 219 1.63 -7.07 -11.08
N ALA A 220 0.86 -5.99 -10.92
CA ALA A 220 0.36 -5.56 -9.62
C ALA A 220 -0.59 -6.61 -9.03
N HIS A 221 -1.41 -7.26 -9.86
CA HIS A 221 -2.24 -8.39 -9.45
C HIS A 221 -1.39 -9.59 -8.99
N GLN A 222 -0.35 -9.96 -9.73
CA GLN A 222 0.54 -11.06 -9.33
C GLN A 222 1.32 -10.71 -8.04
N ARG A 223 1.75 -9.45 -7.87
CA ARG A 223 2.36 -8.98 -6.61
C ARG A 223 1.38 -9.02 -5.46
N PHE A 224 0.12 -8.64 -5.68
CA PHE A 224 -0.96 -8.80 -4.72
C PHE A 224 -1.16 -10.25 -4.33
N LEU A 225 -1.36 -11.15 -5.30
CA LEU A 225 -1.52 -12.57 -5.02
C LEU A 225 -0.29 -13.16 -4.32
N ALA A 226 0.94 -12.77 -4.67
CA ALA A 226 2.16 -13.23 -4.00
C ALA A 226 2.26 -12.71 -2.56
N ALA A 227 1.95 -11.43 -2.34
CA ALA A 227 1.94 -10.82 -1.01
C ALA A 227 0.88 -11.44 -0.10
N CYS A 228 -0.27 -11.84 -0.68
CA CYS A 228 -1.39 -12.45 0.02
C CYS A 228 -1.34 -13.98 0.12
N SER A 229 -0.59 -14.68 -0.73
CA SER A 229 -0.43 -16.14 -0.66
C SER A 229 0.70 -16.59 0.27
N ALA A 230 1.66 -15.71 0.56
CA ALA A 230 2.68 -15.94 1.59
C ALA A 230 2.14 -15.88 3.04
N VAL A 231 0.81 -15.80 3.18
CA VAL A 231 0.04 -15.64 4.42
C VAL A 231 -0.64 -16.96 4.84
N GLY A 232 -0.70 -17.94 3.94
CA GLY A 232 -1.36 -19.24 4.15
C GLY A 232 -0.44 -20.35 4.61
#